data_AF-Q11MX5-F1
#
_entry.id   AF-Q11MX5-F1
#
_cell.length_a   1.000
_cell.length_b   1.000
_cell.length_c   1.000
_cell.angle_alpha   90.00
_cell.angle_beta   90.00
_cell.angle_gamma   90.00
#
_symmetry.space_group_name_H-M   'P 1'
#
loop_
_entity.id
_entity.type
_entity.pdbx_description
1 polymer ?
#
loop_
_entity_poly.entity_id
_entity_poly.type
_entity_poly.pdbx_seq_one_letter_code
_entity_poly.pdbx_strand_id
1 'polypeptide(L)' 'MAASNRSECTDRLEAIAREAYDRCHPDDSFDDLARRARFSKEDRGLLDDWLAFARRELQSVRNDQKTGAPRGGNW' A
#
# COMPACT_ATOMS: atom_id res chain seq x y z
N MET A 1 15.91 18.69 12.19
CA MET A 1 15.98 17.42 11.45
C MET A 1 14.63 16.70 11.55
N ALA A 2 13.66 17.04 10.68
CA ALA A 2 12.29 16.48 10.71
C ALA A 2 11.79 16.06 9.31
N ALA A 3 12.70 15.92 8.34
CA ALA A 3 12.36 15.49 6.98
C ALA A 3 12.31 13.97 6.83
N SER A 4 12.99 13.21 7.71
CA SER A 4 13.17 11.77 7.56
C SER A 4 11.86 10.97 7.67
N ASN A 5 10.87 11.44 8.42
CA ASN A 5 9.64 10.65 8.65
C ASN A 5 8.64 10.68 7.48
N ARG A 6 8.70 11.69 6.60
CA ARG A 6 7.76 11.79 5.46
C ARG A 6 8.13 10.84 4.32
N SER A 7 9.44 10.69 4.06
CA SER A 7 9.96 9.75 3.06
C SER A 7 9.78 8.29 3.50
N GLU A 8 9.99 7.98 4.78
CA GLU A 8 9.77 6.62 5.28
C GLU A 8 8.30 6.19 5.22
N CYS A 9 7.36 7.13 5.39
CA CYS A 9 5.95 6.85 5.17
C CYS A 9 5.66 6.56 3.69
N THR A 10 6.24 7.31 2.75
CA THR A 10 6.04 7.05 1.32
C THR A 10 6.66 5.72 0.89
N ASP A 11 7.89 5.43 1.31
CA ASP A 11 8.55 4.14 1.04
C ASP A 11 7.73 2.96 1.56
N ARG A 12 7.16 3.08 2.77
CA ARG A 12 6.34 2.00 3.35
C ARG A 12 5.00 1.83 2.66
N LEU A 13 4.42 2.92 2.16
CA LEU A 13 3.21 2.86 1.34
C LEU A 13 3.49 2.20 -0.01
N GLU A 14 4.60 2.56 -0.66
CA GLU A 14 5.03 1.95 -1.92
C GLU A 14 5.35 0.46 -1.77
N ALA A 15 5.98 0.07 -0.66
CA ALA A 15 6.23 -1.34 -0.34
C ALA A 15 4.92 -2.14 -0.21
N ILE A 16 3.93 -1.62 0.52
CA ILE A 16 2.61 -2.27 0.67
C ILE A 16 1.87 -2.32 -0.68
N ALA A 17 1.88 -1.21 -1.43
CA ALA A 17 1.26 -1.14 -2.75
C ALA A 17 1.88 -2.16 -3.70
N ARG A 18 3.22 -2.25 -3.73
CA ARG A 18 3.97 -3.20 -4.55
C ARG A 18 3.65 -4.64 -4.20
N GLU A 19 3.66 -4.99 -2.92
CA GLU A 19 3.38 -6.36 -2.48
C GLU A 19 1.91 -6.77 -2.76
N ALA A 20 0.97 -5.83 -2.64
CA ALA A 20 -0.42 -6.07 -2.99
C ALA A 20 -0.62 -6.19 -4.52
N TYR A 21 0.08 -5.37 -5.30
CA TYR A 21 0.03 -5.40 -6.76
C TYR A 21 0.62 -6.70 -7.31
N ASP A 22 1.80 -7.09 -6.83
CA ASP A 22 2.53 -8.30 -7.23
C ASP A 22 1.71 -9.57 -6.92
N ARG A 23 1.01 -9.61 -5.79
CA ARG A 23 0.07 -10.69 -5.46
C ARG A 23 -1.11 -10.80 -6.42
N CYS A 24 -1.60 -9.69 -6.94
CA CYS A 24 -2.71 -9.66 -7.90
C CYS A 24 -2.25 -9.86 -9.35
N HIS A 25 -1.00 -9.48 -9.66
CA HIS A 25 -0.44 -9.53 -11.00
C HIS A 25 0.93 -10.23 -10.96
N PRO A 26 0.98 -11.56 -10.95
CA PRO A 26 2.24 -12.29 -10.97
C PRO A 26 3.04 -12.09 -12.28
N ASP A 27 2.43 -11.55 -13.32
CA ASP A 27 3.05 -11.26 -14.63
C ASP A 27 3.38 -9.77 -14.84
N ASP A 28 2.84 -8.87 -14.00
CA ASP A 28 3.02 -7.42 -14.15
C ASP A 28 3.56 -6.82 -12.84
N SER A 29 4.57 -5.96 -12.96
CA SER A 29 5.26 -5.38 -11.80
C SER A 29 4.80 -3.96 -11.55
N PHE A 30 4.77 -3.55 -10.28
CA PHE A 30 4.48 -2.16 -9.90
C PHE A 30 5.41 -1.15 -10.59
N ASP A 31 6.65 -1.53 -10.89
CA ASP A 31 7.60 -0.72 -11.66
C ASP A 31 7.19 -0.54 -13.13
N ASP A 32 6.65 -1.59 -13.76
CA ASP A 32 6.11 -1.53 -15.12
C ASP A 32 4.82 -0.70 -15.17
N LEU A 33 3.95 -0.82 -14.16
CA LEU A 33 2.81 0.09 -13.97
C LEU A 33 3.28 1.55 -13.83
N ALA A 34 4.29 1.83 -13.00
CA ALA A 34 4.83 3.17 -12.82
C ALA A 34 5.44 3.72 -14.12
N ARG A 35 6.11 2.87 -14.92
CA ARG A 35 6.58 3.23 -16.26
C ARG A 35 5.42 3.56 -17.20
N ARG A 36 4.35 2.76 -17.21
CA ARG A 36 3.14 2.97 -18.04
C ARG A 36 2.33 4.20 -17.63
N ALA A 37 2.25 4.50 -16.34
CA ALA A 37 1.60 5.67 -15.76
C ALA A 37 2.16 7.01 -16.26
N ARG A 38 3.38 7.01 -16.81
CA ARG A 38 3.99 8.20 -17.45
C ARG A 38 3.40 8.49 -18.83
N PHE A 39 2.88 7.48 -19.51
CA PHE A 39 2.38 7.58 -20.88
C PHE A 39 0.85 7.58 -20.93
N SER A 40 0.19 6.89 -19.98
CA SER A 40 -1.26 6.75 -19.95
C SER A 40 -1.87 7.38 -18.70
N LYS A 41 -2.94 8.15 -18.91
CA LYS A 41 -3.73 8.71 -17.79
C LYS A 41 -4.47 7.63 -17.01
N GLU A 42 -4.83 6.52 -17.67
CA GLU A 42 -5.51 5.40 -17.02
C GLU A 42 -4.57 4.72 -16.02
N ASP A 43 -3.34 4.38 -16.45
CA ASP A 43 -2.32 3.79 -15.58
C ASP A 43 -1.90 4.75 -14.46
N ARG A 44 -1.94 6.07 -14.69
CA ARG A 44 -1.71 7.07 -13.64
C ARG A 44 -2.80 7.06 -12.58
N GLY A 45 -4.05 6.89 -12.98
CA GLY A 45 -5.16 6.71 -12.05
C GLY A 45 -5.04 5.41 -11.27
N LEU A 46 -4.62 4.33 -11.94
CA LEU A 46 -4.40 3.03 -11.30
C LEU A 46 -3.30 3.13 -10.23
N LEU A 47 -2.17 3.79 -10.53
CA LEU A 47 -1.09 4.00 -9.58
C LEU A 47 -1.55 4.80 -8.34
N ASP A 48 -2.34 5.85 -8.54
CA ASP A 48 -2.86 6.66 -7.43
C ASP A 48 -3.84 5.86 -6.56
N ASP A 49 -4.69 5.02 -7.17
CA ASP A 49 -5.62 4.13 -6.47
C ASP A 49 -4.88 3.09 -5.63
N TRP A 50 -3.81 2.50 -6.16
CA TRP A 50 -2.96 1.56 -5.40
C TRP A 50 -2.23 2.23 -4.23
N LEU A 51 -1.77 3.47 -4.38
CA LEU A 51 -1.22 4.25 -3.27
C LEU A 51 -2.28 4.58 -2.21
N ALA A 52 -3.51 4.88 -2.62
CA ALA A 52 -4.63 5.08 -1.72
C ALA A 52 -5.02 3.80 -0.97
N PHE A 53 -5.00 2.65 -1.65
CA PHE A 53 -5.17 1.32 -1.05
C PHE A 53 -4.09 1.05 0.00
N ALA A 54 -2.80 1.26 -0.34
CA ALA A 54 -1.71 1.08 0.60
C ALA A 54 -1.82 1.99 1.83
N ARG A 55 -2.32 3.22 1.68
CA ARG A 55 -2.60 4.12 2.81
C ARG A 55 -3.68 3.57 3.72
N ARG A 56 -4.71 2.94 3.15
CA ARG A 56 -5.77 2.31 3.91
C ARG A 56 -5.27 1.06 4.63
N GLU A 57 -4.49 0.22 3.94
CA GLU A 57 -3.89 -0.97 4.53
C GLU A 57 -2.90 -0.64 5.65
N LEU A 58 -2.05 0.37 5.48
CA LEU A 58 -1.15 0.82 6.53
C LEU A 58 -1.92 1.29 7.78
N GLN A 59 -3.08 1.91 7.59
CA GLN A 59 -3.98 2.29 8.69
C GLN A 59 -4.67 1.07 9.32
N SER A 60 -5.09 0.09 8.52
CA SER A 60 -5.65 -1.18 8.99
C SER A 60 -4.65 -1.98 9.81
N VAL A 61 -3.42 -2.17 9.33
CA VAL A 61 -2.34 -2.87 10.05
C VAL A 61 -2.05 -2.18 11.39
N ARG A 62 -2.06 -0.84 11.43
CA ARG A 62 -1.91 -0.07 12.67
C ARG A 62 -3.08 -0.30 13.64
N ASN A 63 -4.30 -0.46 13.13
CA ASN A 63 -5.50 -0.71 13.95
C ASN A 63 -5.61 -2.17 14.43
N ASP A 64 -5.13 -3.12 13.63
CA ASP A 64 -5.04 -4.55 13.97
C ASP A 64 -4.06 -4.76 15.14
N GLN A 65 -2.88 -4.12 15.08
CA GLN A 65 -1.90 -4.09 16.18
C GLN A 65 -2.47 -3.48 17.48
N LYS A 66 -3.48 -2.61 17.39
CA LYS A 66 -4.16 -2.01 18.56
C LYS A 66 -5.26 -2.91 19.13
N THR A 67 -5.70 -3.93 18.38
CA THR A 67 -6.75 -4.88 18.77
C THR A 67 -6.13 -6.22 19.17
N GLY A 68 -5.06 -6.20 19.95
CA GLY A 68 -4.56 -7.39 20.66
C GLY A 68 -5.43 -7.77 21.87
N ALA A 69 -6.75 -7.71 21.75
CA ALA A 69 -7.66 -8.24 22.76
C ALA A 69 -8.06 -9.66 22.35
N PRO A 70 -7.70 -10.71 23.11
CA PRO A 70 -8.27 -12.02 22.86
C PRO A 70 -9.77 -11.91 23.10
N ARG A 71 -10.57 -11.93 22.03
CA ARG A 71 -11.99 -12.29 22.14
C ARG A 71 -12.04 -13.78 22.43
N GLY A 72 -11.69 -14.13 23.67
CA GLY A 72 -12.09 -15.38 24.29
C GLY A 72 -13.61 -15.42 24.24
N GLY A 73 -14.14 -16.32 23.43
CA GLY A 73 -15.56 -16.59 23.38
C GLY A 73 -16.04 -17.14 24.71
N ASN A 74 -17.29 -16.83 25.04
CA ASN A 74 -18.10 -17.68 25.88
C ASN A 74 -19.53 -17.63 25.34
N TRP A 75 -20.09 -18.83 25.23
CA TRP A 75 -21.45 -19.16 24.81
C TRP A 75 -22.51 -18.54 25.72
#